data_AF-A0A7J3PA73-F1
#
_entry.id   AF-A0A7J3PA73-F1
#
_cell.length_a   1.000
_cell.length_b   1.000
_cell.length_c   1.000
_cell.angle_alpha   90.00
_cell.angle_beta   90.00
_cell.angle_gamma   90.00
#
_symmetry.space_group_name_H-M   'P 1'
#
loop_
_entity.id
_entity.type
_entity.pdbx_description
1 polymer ?
#
loop_
_entity_poly.entity_id
_entity_poly.type
_entity_poly.pdbx_seq_one_letter_code
_entity_poly.pdbx_strand_id
1 'polypeptide(L)'
;MKLIALFSGGIDSPVACAMMSKRFEIVPLHFHTELYAGRESLERTVESLRRLGRVCRLNRGILIRWGSFLDLLVKSEYRKFTCLLCKKGMLRAAEVMCELEGASGIVTGEALGQKASQTLHNLLAISHGLRYPVFRPLLGMDKTEIEALARKLGIWSPSHAGGCKAVPPSPKTRSDPVTLEKIFAELGLEERIRTLVDSRSTFF
;
A
#
# COMPACT_ATOMS: atom_id res chain seq x y z
N MET A 1 14.47 13.31 -7.46
CA MET A 1 14.27 11.87 -7.17
C MET A 1 12.80 11.64 -6.87
N LYS A 2 12.21 10.56 -7.39
CA LYS A 2 10.79 10.22 -7.19
C LYS A 2 10.64 9.00 -6.28
N LEU A 3 9.53 8.94 -5.55
CA LEU A 3 9.10 7.76 -4.80
C LEU A 3 7.68 7.35 -5.24
N ILE A 4 7.47 6.05 -5.45
CA ILE A 4 6.13 5.48 -5.59
C ILE A 4 5.53 5.32 -4.19
N ALA A 5 4.39 5.97 -3.93
CA ALA A 5 3.75 5.95 -2.62
C ALA A 5 2.54 5.02 -2.59
N LEU A 6 2.60 3.96 -1.79
CA LEU A 6 1.43 3.10 -1.57
C LEU A 6 0.36 3.85 -0.78
N PHE A 7 -0.69 4.29 -1.49
CA PHE A 7 -1.69 5.21 -0.98
C PHE A 7 -3.03 4.50 -0.75
N SER A 8 -3.42 4.39 0.53
CA SER A 8 -4.59 3.59 0.96
C SER A 8 -5.86 4.40 1.26
N GLY A 9 -5.78 5.73 1.31
CA GLY A 9 -6.89 6.59 1.75
C GLY A 9 -7.15 6.59 3.27
N GLY A 10 -6.33 5.89 4.07
CA GLY A 10 -6.26 6.08 5.54
C GLY A 10 -5.45 7.32 5.93
N ILE A 11 -5.23 7.56 7.23
CA ILE A 11 -4.40 8.68 7.73
C ILE A 11 -2.92 8.46 7.42
N ASP A 12 -2.46 7.23 7.59
CA ASP A 12 -1.03 6.94 7.69
C ASP A 12 -0.30 7.17 6.35
N SER A 13 -0.88 6.73 5.22
CA SER A 13 -0.26 6.94 3.90
C SER A 13 -0.08 8.42 3.50
N PRO A 14 -1.07 9.33 3.66
CA PRO A 14 -0.88 10.78 3.50
C PRO A 14 0.22 11.36 4.37
N VAL A 15 0.29 10.97 5.66
CA VAL A 15 1.32 11.48 6.58
C VAL A 15 2.70 11.03 6.11
N ALA A 16 2.86 9.76 5.75
CA ALA A 16 4.11 9.25 5.18
C ALA A 16 4.52 9.99 3.90
N CYS A 17 3.56 10.26 3.01
CA CYS A 17 3.81 11.05 1.80
C CYS A 17 4.28 12.47 2.13
N ALA A 18 3.61 13.16 3.06
CA ALA A 18 3.97 14.53 3.46
C ALA A 18 5.33 14.62 4.17
N MET A 19 5.74 13.56 4.89
CA MET A 19 7.09 13.49 5.47
C MET A 19 8.16 13.35 4.39
N MET A 20 7.94 12.48 3.42
CA MET A 20 8.91 12.22 2.34
C MET A 20 8.92 13.33 1.27
N SER A 21 7.81 14.04 1.07
CA SER A 21 7.70 15.11 0.06
C SER A 21 8.66 16.28 0.30
N LYS A 22 9.22 16.41 1.50
CA LYS A 22 10.26 17.38 1.84
C LYS A 22 11.55 17.20 1.02
N ARG A 23 11.79 16.00 0.49
CA ARG A 23 13.03 15.64 -0.25
C ARG A 23 12.77 14.92 -1.57
N PHE A 24 11.56 14.38 -1.78
CA PHE A 24 11.24 13.54 -2.92
C PHE A 24 9.96 14.00 -3.60
N GLU A 25 9.89 13.85 -4.91
CA GLU A 25 8.62 13.92 -5.64
C GLU A 25 7.81 12.65 -5.33
N ILE A 26 6.54 12.82 -4.97
CA ILE A 26 5.66 11.71 -4.60
C ILE A 26 4.74 11.37 -5.76
N VAL A 27 4.72 10.10 -6.16
CA VAL A 27 3.76 9.54 -7.12
C VAL A 27 2.83 8.58 -6.37
N PRO A 28 1.62 9.02 -5.99
CA PRO A 28 0.64 8.15 -5.32
C PRO A 28 0.23 6.99 -6.21
N LEU A 29 0.29 5.79 -5.65
CA LEU A 29 -0.20 4.54 -6.23
C LEU A 29 -1.30 3.97 -5.33
N HIS A 30 -2.54 4.03 -5.82
CA HIS A 30 -3.71 3.51 -5.14
C HIS A 30 -4.14 2.16 -5.74
N PHE A 31 -4.29 1.15 -4.89
CA PHE A 31 -4.90 -0.11 -5.25
C PHE A 31 -6.38 -0.08 -4.92
N HIS A 32 -7.22 0.04 -5.95
CA HIS A 32 -8.65 0.03 -5.76
C HIS A 32 -9.13 -1.41 -5.59
N THR A 33 -9.76 -1.73 -4.46
CA THR A 33 -10.20 -3.10 -4.13
C THR A 33 -11.72 -3.22 -4.21
N GLU A 34 -12.30 -2.97 -5.37
CA GLU A 34 -13.73 -2.77 -5.63
C GLU A 34 -14.67 -3.87 -5.08
N LEU A 35 -14.21 -5.12 -5.02
CA LEU A 35 -15.00 -6.24 -4.47
C LEU A 35 -14.91 -6.35 -2.94
N TYR A 36 -13.95 -5.68 -2.33
CA TYR A 36 -13.57 -5.84 -0.93
C TYR A 36 -13.51 -4.52 -0.15
N ALA A 37 -13.92 -3.42 -0.77
CA ALA A 37 -14.03 -2.11 -0.16
C ALA A 37 -15.48 -1.61 -0.18
N GLY A 38 -15.80 -0.63 0.67
CA GLY A 38 -17.07 0.09 0.58
C GLY A 38 -17.14 0.93 -0.70
N ARG A 39 -18.35 1.21 -1.18
CA ARG A 39 -18.57 2.03 -2.40
C ARG A 39 -17.85 3.38 -2.34
N GLU A 40 -17.85 4.00 -1.17
CA GLU A 40 -17.23 5.31 -0.92
C GLU A 40 -15.69 5.26 -0.76
N SER A 41 -15.06 4.08 -0.78
CA SER A 41 -13.63 3.94 -0.47
C SER A 41 -12.74 4.71 -1.46
N LEU A 42 -13.11 4.70 -2.74
CA LEU A 42 -12.39 5.45 -3.78
C LEU A 42 -12.57 6.96 -3.57
N GLU A 43 -13.80 7.42 -3.35
CA GLU A 43 -14.11 8.84 -3.10
C GLU A 43 -13.34 9.38 -1.90
N ARG A 44 -13.31 8.63 -0.79
CA ARG A 44 -12.53 8.98 0.41
C ARG A 44 -11.03 9.02 0.13
N THR A 45 -10.53 8.14 -0.73
CA THR A 45 -9.13 8.14 -1.16
C THR A 45 -8.80 9.38 -2.00
N VAL A 46 -9.66 9.72 -2.97
CA VAL A 46 -9.51 10.92 -3.80
C VAL A 46 -9.54 12.17 -2.92
N GLU A 47 -10.47 12.26 -1.98
CA GLU A 47 -10.52 13.38 -1.03
C GLU A 47 -9.27 13.45 -0.13
N SER A 48 -8.75 12.30 0.31
CA SER A 48 -7.48 12.24 1.04
C SER A 48 -6.30 12.74 0.20
N LEU A 49 -6.26 12.42 -1.09
CA LEU A 49 -5.25 12.93 -2.03
C LEU A 49 -5.40 14.44 -2.27
N ARG A 50 -6.62 14.95 -2.37
CA ARG A 50 -6.86 16.40 -2.47
C ARG A 50 -6.33 17.15 -1.25
N ARG A 51 -6.52 16.62 -0.05
CA ARG A 51 -5.93 17.20 1.18
C ARG A 51 -4.41 17.13 1.15
N LEU A 52 -3.83 15.99 0.78
CA LEU A 52 -2.38 15.85 0.62
C LEU A 52 -1.82 16.85 -0.42
N GLY A 53 -2.54 17.07 -1.52
CA GLY A 53 -2.19 18.02 -2.58
C GLY A 53 -2.03 19.48 -2.12
N ARG A 54 -2.60 19.83 -0.96
CA ARG A 54 -2.43 21.16 -0.34
C ARG A 54 -1.07 21.34 0.36
N VAL A 55 -0.41 20.24 0.72
CA VAL A 55 0.87 20.25 1.46
C VAL A 55 2.02 19.59 0.70
N CYS A 56 1.71 18.89 -0.37
CA CYS A 56 2.67 18.22 -1.25
C CYS A 56 2.25 18.48 -2.70
N ARG A 57 3.21 18.85 -3.56
CA ARG A 57 2.94 18.90 -4.99
C ARG A 57 2.73 17.47 -5.50
N LEU A 58 1.54 17.20 -6.03
CA LEU A 58 1.19 15.92 -6.65
C LEU A 58 0.95 16.15 -8.14
N ASN A 59 1.72 15.47 -8.99
CA ASN A 59 1.64 15.62 -10.45
C ASN A 59 0.75 14.57 -11.14
N ARG A 60 0.35 13.50 -10.44
CA ARG A 60 -0.75 12.58 -10.80
C ARG A 60 -0.89 11.49 -9.75
N GLY A 61 -2.08 10.92 -9.62
CA GLY A 61 -2.29 9.62 -8.97
C GLY A 61 -2.32 8.49 -9.99
N ILE A 62 -1.89 7.30 -9.59
CA ILE A 62 -1.97 6.06 -10.37
C ILE A 62 -2.93 5.11 -9.66
N LEU A 63 -3.89 4.56 -10.39
CA LEU A 63 -4.87 3.60 -9.89
C LEU A 63 -4.65 2.26 -10.56
N ILE A 64 -4.59 1.21 -9.75
CA ILE A 64 -4.61 -0.18 -10.22
C ILE A 64 -5.84 -0.87 -9.63
N ARG A 65 -6.64 -1.48 -10.50
CA ARG A 65 -7.77 -2.31 -10.06
C ARG A 65 -7.23 -3.61 -9.48
N TRP A 66 -7.53 -3.87 -8.22
CA TRP A 66 -6.89 -4.90 -7.42
C TRP A 66 -7.90 -5.93 -6.87
N GLY A 67 -9.20 -5.71 -7.08
CA GLY A 67 -10.24 -6.66 -6.65
C GLY A 67 -10.01 -8.07 -7.15
N SER A 68 -9.61 -8.22 -8.41
CA SER A 68 -9.38 -9.54 -9.02
C SER A 68 -8.10 -10.23 -8.51
N PHE A 69 -7.09 -9.47 -8.07
CA PHE A 69 -5.91 -10.02 -7.38
C PHE A 69 -6.29 -10.56 -6.00
N LEU A 70 -7.08 -9.78 -5.25
CA LEU A 70 -7.58 -10.20 -3.94
C LEU A 70 -8.49 -11.43 -4.03
N ASP A 71 -9.32 -11.53 -5.07
CA ASP A 71 -10.22 -12.66 -5.26
C ASP A 71 -9.48 -13.99 -5.39
N LEU A 72 -8.35 -14.01 -6.12
CA LEU A 72 -7.44 -15.16 -6.15
C LEU A 72 -6.97 -15.55 -4.75
N LEU A 73 -6.52 -14.58 -3.95
CA LEU A 73 -6.02 -14.84 -2.60
C LEU A 73 -7.12 -15.33 -1.65
N VAL A 74 -8.33 -14.79 -1.79
CA VAL A 74 -9.48 -15.16 -0.95
C VAL A 74 -10.00 -16.57 -1.29
N LYS A 75 -9.90 -16.99 -2.55
CA LYS A 75 -10.34 -18.31 -3.00
C LYS A 75 -9.27 -19.41 -2.87
N SER A 76 -8.01 -19.02 -2.67
CA SER A 76 -6.90 -19.97 -2.48
C SER A 76 -6.98 -20.71 -1.14
N GLU A 77 -6.35 -21.88 -1.08
CA GLU A 77 -6.10 -22.63 0.18
C GLU A 77 -5.24 -21.83 1.19
N TYR A 78 -4.48 -20.86 0.70
CA TYR A 78 -3.61 -19.98 1.49
C TYR A 78 -4.34 -18.77 2.09
N ARG A 79 -5.65 -18.88 2.32
CA ARG A 79 -6.51 -17.78 2.84
C ARG A 79 -5.92 -17.04 4.06
N LYS A 80 -5.22 -17.74 4.96
CA LYS A 80 -4.60 -17.13 6.15
C LYS A 80 -3.44 -16.17 5.80
N PHE A 81 -2.85 -16.30 4.63
CA PHE A 81 -1.75 -15.47 4.11
C PHE A 81 -2.25 -14.28 3.26
N THR A 82 -3.56 -14.13 3.02
CA THR A 82 -4.10 -13.10 2.11
C THR A 82 -3.52 -11.70 2.38
N CYS A 83 -3.41 -11.26 3.63
CA CYS A 83 -2.86 -9.93 3.94
C CYS A 83 -1.37 -9.80 3.57
N LEU A 84 -0.57 -10.84 3.77
CA LEU A 84 0.87 -10.85 3.46
C LEU A 84 1.10 -10.92 1.95
N LEU A 85 0.41 -11.82 1.26
CA LEU A 85 0.48 -11.95 -0.19
C LEU A 85 -0.02 -10.69 -0.89
N CYS A 86 -1.09 -10.08 -0.39
CA CYS A 86 -1.60 -8.81 -0.89
C CYS A 86 -0.56 -7.69 -0.73
N LYS A 87 0.04 -7.56 0.45
CA LYS A 87 1.08 -6.55 0.71
C LYS A 87 2.34 -6.76 -0.14
N LYS A 88 2.82 -8.00 -0.25
CA LYS A 88 3.93 -8.36 -1.13
C LYS A 88 3.60 -8.03 -2.59
N GLY A 89 2.40 -8.40 -3.06
CA GLY A 89 1.94 -8.08 -4.42
C GLY A 89 1.87 -6.58 -4.70
N MET A 90 1.39 -5.78 -3.75
CA MET A 90 1.38 -4.32 -3.87
C MET A 90 2.80 -3.73 -3.93
N LEU A 91 3.75 -4.28 -3.16
CA LEU A 91 5.15 -3.85 -3.20
C LEU A 91 5.83 -4.25 -4.53
N ARG A 92 5.53 -5.43 -5.06
CA ARG A 92 6.03 -5.88 -6.38
C ARG A 92 5.44 -5.04 -7.51
N ALA A 93 4.15 -4.73 -7.46
CA ALA A 93 3.53 -3.78 -8.39
C ALA A 93 4.18 -2.39 -8.29
N ALA A 94 4.48 -1.91 -7.08
CA ALA A 94 5.19 -0.64 -6.90
C ALA A 94 6.63 -0.67 -7.43
N GLU A 95 7.33 -1.81 -7.35
CA GLU A 95 8.64 -2.00 -7.98
C GLU A 95 8.55 -1.89 -9.51
N VAL A 96 7.58 -2.55 -10.15
CA VAL A 96 7.34 -2.39 -11.59
C VAL A 96 7.02 -0.93 -11.92
N MET A 97 6.20 -0.27 -11.09
CA MET A 97 5.92 1.16 -11.25
C MET A 97 7.17 2.04 -11.07
N CYS A 98 8.14 1.65 -10.23
CA CYS A 98 9.38 2.40 -10.10
C CYS A 98 10.17 2.42 -11.42
N GLU A 99 10.22 1.29 -12.13
CA GLU A 99 10.87 1.20 -13.44
C GLU A 99 10.15 2.09 -14.47
N LEU A 100 8.82 2.00 -14.53
CA LEU A 100 8.01 2.75 -15.49
C LEU A 100 8.04 4.27 -15.25
N GLU A 101 8.18 4.70 -13.99
CA GLU A 101 8.14 6.10 -13.58
C GLU A 101 9.53 6.76 -13.43
N GLY A 102 10.59 5.96 -13.54
CA GLY A 102 11.94 6.38 -13.19
C GLY A 102 12.07 6.77 -11.72
N ALA A 103 11.38 6.05 -10.83
CA ALA A 103 11.42 6.29 -9.39
C ALA A 103 12.55 5.51 -8.72
N SER A 104 13.04 6.03 -7.60
CA SER A 104 14.22 5.51 -6.90
C SER A 104 13.87 4.71 -5.65
N GLY A 105 12.58 4.52 -5.36
CA GLY A 105 12.14 3.86 -4.15
C GLY A 105 10.63 3.87 -3.96
N ILE A 106 10.20 3.15 -2.93
CA ILE A 106 8.80 2.98 -2.56
C ILE A 106 8.60 3.59 -1.17
N VAL A 107 7.51 4.30 -0.93
CA VAL A 107 7.12 4.75 0.42
C VAL A 107 5.80 4.11 0.84
N THR A 108 5.72 3.66 2.09
CA THR A 108 4.51 3.12 2.69
C THR A 108 4.17 3.84 3.99
N GLY A 109 2.89 3.92 4.33
CA GLY A 109 2.42 4.37 5.65
C GLY A 109 2.40 3.25 6.69
N GLU A 110 3.34 2.31 6.66
CA GLU A 110 3.38 1.22 7.63
C GLU A 110 3.94 1.68 8.97
N ALA A 111 3.26 1.29 10.06
CA ALA A 111 3.66 1.51 11.44
C ALA A 111 3.68 0.16 12.18
N LEU A 112 4.69 -0.08 13.03
CA LEU A 112 4.92 -1.38 13.63
C LEU A 112 3.80 -1.74 14.62
N GLY A 113 3.34 -3.00 14.61
CA GLY A 113 2.37 -3.51 15.58
C GLY A 113 0.91 -3.07 15.37
N GLN A 114 0.60 -2.16 14.44
CA GLN A 114 -0.77 -1.71 14.19
C GLN A 114 -1.63 -2.74 13.43
N LYS A 115 -1.01 -3.61 12.62
CA LYS A 115 -1.69 -4.66 11.86
C LYS A 115 -0.92 -5.97 11.92
N ALA A 116 -1.60 -7.10 11.73
CA ALA A 116 -0.98 -8.43 11.68
C ALA A 116 0.17 -8.52 10.66
N SER A 117 0.09 -7.80 9.54
CA SER A 117 1.13 -7.75 8.51
C SER A 117 2.35 -6.89 8.89
N GLN A 118 2.30 -6.14 9.98
CA GLN A 118 3.30 -5.14 10.39
C GLN A 118 4.09 -5.60 11.62
N THR A 119 4.45 -6.88 11.65
CA THR A 119 5.47 -7.42 12.56
C THR A 119 6.83 -7.42 11.86
N LEU A 120 7.93 -7.40 12.60
CA LEU A 120 9.28 -7.40 11.99
C LEU A 120 9.50 -8.59 11.04
N HIS A 121 9.03 -9.78 11.43
CA HIS A 121 9.08 -10.97 10.57
C HIS A 121 8.31 -10.78 9.27
N ASN A 122 7.10 -10.24 9.35
CA ASN A 122 6.27 -10.03 8.17
C ASN A 122 6.80 -8.91 7.28
N LEU A 123 7.38 -7.84 7.84
CA LEU A 123 8.03 -6.78 7.07
C LEU A 123 9.21 -7.32 6.26
N LEU A 124 10.02 -8.20 6.86
CA LEU A 124 11.07 -8.92 6.15
C LEU A 124 10.48 -9.78 5.02
N ALA A 125 9.47 -10.59 5.31
CA ALA A 125 8.86 -11.49 4.33
C ALA A 125 8.24 -10.75 3.12
N ILE A 126 7.47 -9.68 3.35
CA ILE A 126 6.82 -8.94 2.25
C ILE A 126 7.80 -8.11 1.42
N SER A 127 8.94 -7.70 2.00
CA SER A 127 9.94 -6.86 1.32
C SER A 127 11.03 -7.68 0.62
N HIS A 128 11.13 -8.98 0.93
CA HIS A 128 12.14 -9.85 0.34
C HIS A 128 12.01 -9.88 -1.19
N GLY A 129 13.16 -9.85 -1.88
CA GLY A 129 13.24 -9.89 -3.34
C GLY A 129 13.00 -8.56 -4.07
N LEU A 130 12.70 -7.47 -3.36
CA LEU A 130 12.56 -6.14 -3.97
C LEU A 130 13.94 -5.53 -4.30
N ARG A 131 14.04 -4.88 -5.46
CA ARG A 131 15.26 -4.18 -5.93
C ARG A 131 15.31 -2.71 -5.50
N TYR A 132 14.19 -2.16 -5.03
CA TYR A 132 14.06 -0.76 -4.63
C TYR A 132 13.94 -0.61 -3.10
N PRO A 133 14.52 0.45 -2.51
CA PRO A 133 14.38 0.70 -1.08
C PRO A 133 12.93 1.02 -0.73
N VAL A 134 12.47 0.50 0.43
CA VAL A 134 11.13 0.76 0.96
C VAL A 134 11.21 1.66 2.20
N PHE A 135 10.84 2.93 2.02
CA PHE A 135 10.77 3.93 3.07
C PHE A 135 9.51 3.74 3.92
N ARG A 136 9.71 3.62 5.24
CA ARG A 136 8.64 3.45 6.25
C ARG A 136 8.77 4.54 7.33
N PRO A 137 8.47 5.81 7.00
CA PRO A 137 8.71 6.94 7.91
C PRO A 137 7.90 6.88 9.21
N LEU A 138 6.84 6.07 9.27
CA LEU A 138 5.97 5.92 10.44
C LEU A 138 6.27 4.68 11.26
N LEU A 139 7.33 3.92 10.94
CA LEU A 139 7.54 2.57 11.47
C LEU A 139 7.57 2.53 13.00
N GLY A 140 8.19 3.53 13.63
CA GLY A 140 8.30 3.64 15.09
C GLY A 140 7.26 4.53 15.75
N MET A 141 6.26 5.03 15.02
CA MET A 141 5.25 5.95 15.55
C MET A 141 4.00 5.21 16.01
N ASP A 142 3.41 5.67 17.12
CA ASP A 142 2.09 5.23 17.53
C ASP A 142 0.96 5.96 16.78
N LYS A 143 -0.28 5.52 17.02
CA LYS A 143 -1.43 6.08 16.31
C LYS A 143 -1.69 7.55 16.66
N THR A 144 -1.52 7.92 17.93
CA THR A 144 -1.77 9.27 18.43
C THR A 144 -0.76 10.26 17.86
N GLU A 145 0.50 9.86 17.72
CA GLU A 145 1.55 10.67 17.08
C GLU A 145 1.24 10.91 15.60
N ILE A 146 0.83 9.86 14.87
CA ILE A 146 0.44 9.96 13.45
C ILE A 146 -0.76 10.90 13.29
N GLU A 147 -1.76 10.80 14.17
CA GLU A 147 -2.93 11.67 14.15
C GLU A 147 -2.59 13.13 14.47
N ALA A 148 -1.76 13.37 15.49
CA ALA A 148 -1.27 14.70 15.84
C ALA A 148 -0.53 15.34 14.67
N LEU A 149 0.32 14.57 13.97
CA LEU A 149 1.03 15.04 12.79
C LEU A 149 0.07 15.32 11.63
N ALA A 150 -0.91 14.46 11.38
CA ALA A 150 -1.94 14.69 10.36
C ALA A 150 -2.72 15.99 10.62
N ARG A 151 -3.04 16.28 11.90
CA ARG A 151 -3.73 17.52 12.30
C ARG A 151 -2.84 18.74 12.08
N LYS A 152 -1.58 18.67 12.53
CA LYS A 152 -0.58 19.73 12.34
C LYS A 152 -0.38 20.07 10.87
N LEU A 153 -0.43 19.06 9.99
CA LEU A 153 -0.33 19.22 8.55
C LEU A 153 -1.64 19.66 7.88
N GLY A 154 -2.78 19.69 8.59
CA GLY A 154 -4.07 20.04 8.01
C GLY A 154 -4.63 18.99 7.04
N ILE A 155 -4.14 17.75 7.10
CA ILE A 155 -4.57 16.63 6.23
C ILE A 155 -5.38 15.56 6.97
N TRP A 156 -5.61 15.75 8.27
CA TRP A 156 -6.43 14.86 9.07
C TRP A 156 -7.89 14.83 8.59
N SER A 157 -8.53 13.68 8.74
CA SER A 157 -9.94 13.45 8.42
C SER A 157 -10.52 12.43 9.39
N PRO A 158 -11.74 12.61 9.91
CA PRO A 158 -12.42 11.56 10.68
C PRO A 158 -12.92 10.42 9.78
N SER A 159 -13.16 10.71 8.50
CA SER A 159 -13.64 9.74 7.52
C SER A 159 -12.45 9.04 6.87
N HIS A 160 -12.33 7.73 7.07
CA HIS A 160 -11.29 6.88 6.46
C HIS A 160 -11.89 5.95 5.41
N ALA A 161 -11.07 5.49 4.45
CA ALA A 161 -11.49 4.62 3.33
C ALA A 161 -12.13 3.26 3.72
N GLY A 162 -12.28 2.98 5.02
CA GLY A 162 -12.87 1.75 5.55
C GLY A 162 -11.86 0.60 5.63
N GLY A 163 -12.28 -0.50 6.25
CA GLY A 163 -11.49 -1.74 6.30
C GLY A 163 -11.64 -2.57 5.02
N CYS A 164 -10.63 -3.39 4.72
CA CYS A 164 -10.69 -4.35 3.61
C CYS A 164 -11.46 -5.61 4.06
N LYS A 165 -12.51 -5.99 3.33
CA LYS A 165 -13.32 -7.19 3.59
C LYS A 165 -12.62 -8.50 3.23
N ALA A 166 -11.49 -8.43 2.53
CA ALA A 166 -10.65 -9.60 2.22
C ALA A 166 -9.76 -10.02 3.41
N VAL A 167 -9.78 -9.34 4.55
CA VAL A 167 -9.02 -9.78 5.73
C VAL A 167 -9.54 -11.14 6.20
N PRO A 168 -8.68 -12.16 6.39
CA PRO A 168 -9.12 -13.47 6.88
C PRO A 168 -9.48 -13.43 8.37
N PRO A 169 -10.31 -14.36 8.87
CA PRO A 169 -10.64 -14.44 10.30
C PRO A 169 -9.43 -14.61 11.22
N SER A 170 -8.38 -15.29 10.73
CA SER A 170 -7.12 -15.49 11.47
C SER A 170 -5.92 -15.18 10.57
N PRO A 171 -5.56 -13.89 10.39
CA PRO A 171 -4.43 -13.49 9.57
C PRO A 171 -3.11 -13.98 10.16
N LYS A 172 -2.18 -14.41 9.30
CA LYS A 172 -0.83 -14.77 9.73
C LYS A 172 -0.07 -13.54 10.26
N THR A 173 0.34 -13.61 11.52
CA THR A 173 1.15 -12.59 12.23
C THR A 173 2.65 -12.86 12.16
N ARG A 174 3.04 -14.02 11.65
CA ARG A 174 4.43 -14.42 11.42
C ARG A 174 4.54 -15.32 10.19
N SER A 175 5.42 -14.95 9.27
CA SER A 175 5.85 -15.71 8.11
C SER A 175 7.33 -15.41 7.87
N ASP A 176 8.03 -16.35 7.26
CA ASP A 176 9.37 -16.14 6.72
C ASP A 176 9.32 -15.86 5.21
N PRO A 177 10.40 -15.30 4.63
CA PRO A 177 10.48 -15.03 3.19
C PRO A 177 10.31 -16.27 2.30
N VAL A 178 10.91 -17.40 2.66
CA VAL A 178 10.93 -18.61 1.81
C VAL A 178 9.53 -19.15 1.63
N THR A 179 8.77 -19.27 2.73
CA THR A 179 7.37 -19.70 2.70
C THR A 179 6.52 -18.76 1.84
N LEU A 180 6.69 -17.44 2.00
CA LEU A 180 5.86 -16.47 1.29
C LEU A 180 6.18 -16.45 -0.21
N GLU A 181 7.46 -16.56 -0.61
CA GLU A 181 7.87 -16.66 -2.02
C GLU A 181 7.33 -17.93 -2.69
N LYS A 182 7.40 -19.08 -2.00
CA LYS A 182 6.87 -20.34 -2.52
C LYS A 182 5.38 -20.21 -2.85
N ILE A 183 4.57 -19.72 -1.91
CA ILE A 183 3.13 -19.51 -2.12
C ILE A 183 2.87 -18.48 -3.24
N PHE A 184 3.68 -17.43 -3.29
CA PHE A 184 3.56 -16.38 -4.31
C PHE A 184 3.79 -16.93 -5.73
N ALA A 185 4.77 -17.82 -5.90
CA ALA A 185 5.09 -18.50 -7.14
C ALA A 185 4.02 -19.53 -7.53
N GLU A 186 3.57 -20.37 -6.59
CA GLU A 186 2.52 -21.38 -6.82
C GLU A 186 1.21 -20.76 -7.31
N LEU A 187 0.85 -19.58 -6.79
CA LEU A 187 -0.34 -18.83 -7.21
C LEU A 187 -0.13 -18.00 -8.50
N GLY A 188 1.06 -18.03 -9.11
CA GLY A 188 1.36 -17.29 -10.34
C GLY A 188 1.19 -15.77 -10.20
N LEU A 189 1.41 -15.22 -8.99
CA LEU A 189 1.04 -13.83 -8.69
C LEU A 189 1.89 -12.81 -9.44
N GLU A 190 3.13 -13.13 -9.79
CA GLU A 190 4.04 -12.22 -10.52
C GLU A 190 3.47 -11.83 -11.88
N GLU A 191 2.99 -12.80 -12.66
CA GLU A 191 2.41 -12.54 -13.99
C GLU A 191 1.09 -11.78 -13.89
N ARG A 192 0.28 -12.14 -12.89
CA ARG A 192 -0.96 -11.41 -12.61
C ARG A 192 -0.70 -9.94 -12.28
N ILE A 193 0.38 -9.64 -11.57
CA ILE A 193 0.74 -8.25 -11.22
C ILE A 193 1.06 -7.45 -12.47
N ARG A 194 1.85 -7.99 -13.40
CA ARG A 194 2.18 -7.30 -14.66
C ARG A 194 0.94 -6.95 -15.45
N THR A 195 0.03 -7.91 -15.64
CA THR A 195 -1.25 -7.69 -16.32
C THR A 195 -2.07 -6.55 -15.68
N LEU A 196 -2.09 -6.47 -14.35
CA LEU A 196 -2.82 -5.42 -13.63
C LEU A 196 -2.11 -4.06 -13.69
N VAL A 197 -0.79 -4.04 -13.65
CA VAL A 197 0.01 -2.82 -13.82
C VAL A 197 -0.13 -2.24 -15.24
N ASP A 198 -0.23 -3.09 -16.27
CA ASP A 198 -0.41 -2.64 -17.65
C ASP A 198 -1.79 -2.03 -17.89
N SER A 199 -2.80 -2.48 -17.14
CA SER A 199 -4.16 -1.93 -17.16
C SER A 199 -4.38 -0.77 -16.16
N ARG A 200 -3.31 -0.21 -15.59
CA ARG A 200 -3.39 0.95 -14.68
C ARG A 200 -4.05 2.15 -15.38
N SER A 201 -4.67 3.00 -14.58
CA SER A 201 -5.15 4.31 -15.01
C SER A 201 -4.51 5.43 -14.18
N THR A 202 -4.63 6.65 -14.66
CA THR A 202 -4.18 7.85 -13.95
C THR A 202 -5.38 8.70 -13.53
N PHE A 203 -5.27 9.43 -12.41
CA PHE A 203 -6.37 10.24 -11.92
C PHE A 203 -5.91 11.48 -11.14
N PHE A 204 -6.85 12.42 -10.97
CA PHE A 204 -6.76 13.67 -10.20
C PHE A 204 -8.14 14.16 -9.75
#